data_AF-A0A924U9N8-F1
#
_entry.id   AF-A0A924U9N8-F1
#
_cell.length_a   1.000
_cell.length_b   1.000
_cell.length_c   1.000
_cell.angle_alpha   90.00
_cell.angle_beta   90.00
_cell.angle_gamma   90.00
#
_symmetry.space_group_name_H-M   'P 1'
#
loop_
_entity.id
_entity.type
_entity.pdbx_description
1 polymer ?
#
loop_
_entity_poly.entity_id
_entity_poly.type
_entity_poly.pdbx_seq_one_letter_code
_entity_poly.pdbx_strand_id
1 'polypeptide(L)'
;MMGEAALELPVFDKPVKLLIVSAVGEKAAARVAIARSRAVGCETDVVTVPGALEVPVVIAMAQRMAEYDGYIALAEDSDVSGGVWRSISLLGLQGLCTGNGIGLEPGQAAFAALHLVAISRKWAAKTKGIGFRA
;
A
#
# COMPACT_ATOMS: atom_id res chain seq x y z
N MET A 1 -5.02 20.82 -25.63
CA MET A 1 -5.14 19.68 -24.69
C MET A 1 -3.72 19.16 -24.47
N MET A 2 -3.03 19.63 -23.43
CA MET A 2 -1.70 19.11 -23.09
C MET A 2 -1.91 17.74 -22.46
N GLY A 3 -1.32 16.69 -23.05
CA GLY A 3 -1.41 15.32 -22.54
C GLY A 3 -0.73 15.25 -21.18
N GLU A 4 -1.50 14.87 -20.17
CA GLU A 4 -0.99 14.59 -18.83
C GLU A 4 -0.11 13.35 -18.91
N ALA A 5 1.18 13.46 -18.57
CA ALA A 5 2.08 12.33 -18.57
C ALA A 5 1.65 11.36 -17.44
N ALA A 6 1.07 10.22 -17.83
CA ALA A 6 0.75 9.16 -16.88
C ALA A 6 2.05 8.64 -16.25
N LEU A 7 2.12 8.66 -14.93
CA LEU A 7 3.29 8.18 -14.19
C LEU A 7 3.51 6.68 -14.45
N GLU A 8 4.72 6.28 -14.80
CA GLU A 8 5.07 4.88 -15.07
C GLU A 8 5.13 4.05 -13.78
N LEU A 9 4.93 2.74 -13.91
CA LEU A 9 5.11 1.83 -12.79
C LEU A 9 6.60 1.76 -12.36
N PRO A 10 6.90 1.72 -11.05
CA PRO A 10 8.29 1.67 -10.60
C PRO A 10 8.91 0.30 -10.89
N VAL A 11 10.20 0.31 -11.18
CA VAL A 11 11.03 -0.90 -11.31
C VAL A 11 11.79 -1.12 -10.01
N PHE A 12 11.86 -2.38 -9.56
CA PHE A 12 12.56 -2.74 -8.34
C PHE A 12 13.74 -3.67 -8.64
N ASP A 13 14.88 -3.30 -8.09
CA ASP A 13 16.15 -4.02 -8.11
C ASP A 13 16.26 -5.07 -6.98
N LYS A 14 15.38 -5.01 -5.98
CA LYS A 14 15.20 -6.02 -4.93
C LYS A 14 13.75 -6.48 -4.87
N PRO A 15 13.46 -7.74 -4.51
CA PRO A 15 12.09 -8.24 -4.37
C PRO A 15 11.25 -7.32 -3.47
N VAL A 16 9.98 -7.12 -3.83
CA VAL A 16 9.00 -6.37 -3.04
C VAL A 16 7.89 -7.32 -2.64
N LYS A 17 7.53 -7.30 -1.35
CA LYS A 17 6.40 -8.06 -0.82
C LYS A 17 5.32 -7.12 -0.29
N LEU A 18 4.12 -7.21 -0.85
CA LEU A 18 2.96 -6.42 -0.42
C LEU A 18 1.94 -7.27 0.31
N LEU A 19 1.29 -6.68 1.32
CA LEU A 19 0.09 -7.24 1.93
C LEU A 19 -1.15 -6.52 1.43
N ILE A 20 -2.09 -7.26 0.85
CA ILE A 20 -3.42 -6.78 0.50
C ILE A 20 -4.37 -7.15 1.63
N VAL A 21 -4.93 -6.15 2.31
CA VAL A 21 -5.95 -6.35 3.34
C VAL A 21 -7.30 -6.01 2.73
N SER A 22 -8.14 -7.02 2.59
CA SER A 22 -9.39 -6.97 1.84
C SER A 22 -10.56 -7.23 2.76
N ALA A 23 -11.58 -6.37 2.77
CA ALA A 23 -12.87 -6.71 3.37
C ALA A 23 -13.55 -7.86 2.61
N VAL A 24 -14.52 -8.52 3.24
CA VAL A 24 -15.41 -9.46 2.52
C VAL A 24 -16.14 -8.73 1.39
N GLY A 25 -16.33 -9.39 0.25
CA GLY A 25 -16.89 -8.78 -0.97
C GLY A 25 -15.84 -8.27 -1.95
N GLU A 26 -14.66 -7.88 -1.49
CA GLU A 26 -13.61 -7.25 -2.32
C GLU A 26 -12.73 -8.23 -3.13
N LYS A 27 -13.22 -9.45 -3.39
CA LYS A 27 -12.44 -10.46 -4.13
C LYS A 27 -12.05 -10.00 -5.53
N ALA A 28 -12.90 -9.22 -6.20
CA ALA A 28 -12.61 -8.68 -7.53
C ALA A 28 -11.54 -7.60 -7.46
N ALA A 29 -11.67 -6.66 -6.53
CA ALA A 29 -10.70 -5.61 -6.29
C ALA A 29 -9.32 -6.18 -5.92
N ALA A 30 -9.28 -7.19 -5.05
CA ALA A 30 -8.04 -7.88 -4.69
C ALA A 30 -7.34 -8.49 -5.92
N ARG A 31 -8.07 -9.08 -6.87
CA ARG A 31 -7.47 -9.60 -8.12
C ARG A 31 -6.87 -8.50 -8.98
N VAL A 32 -7.52 -7.33 -9.07
CA VAL A 32 -6.98 -6.19 -9.81
C VAL A 32 -5.69 -5.69 -9.17
N ALA A 33 -5.69 -5.51 -7.85
CA ALA A 33 -4.51 -5.11 -7.09
C ALA A 33 -3.36 -6.12 -7.27
N ILE A 34 -3.64 -7.43 -7.15
CA ILE A 34 -2.65 -8.50 -7.40
C ILE A 34 -2.07 -8.38 -8.81
N ALA A 35 -2.92 -8.27 -9.83
CA ALA A 35 -2.47 -8.20 -11.22
C ALA A 35 -1.56 -6.99 -11.45
N ARG A 36 -1.93 -5.83 -10.90
CA ARG A 36 -1.14 -4.59 -10.98
C ARG A 36 0.20 -4.72 -10.28
N SER A 37 0.25 -5.30 -9.09
CA SER A 37 1.49 -5.53 -8.34
C SER A 37 2.40 -6.55 -9.00
N ARG A 38 1.84 -7.66 -9.51
CA ARG A 38 2.62 -8.69 -10.20
C ARG A 38 3.19 -8.23 -11.54
N ALA A 39 2.58 -7.23 -12.19
CA ALA A 39 3.11 -6.64 -13.41
C ALA A 39 4.52 -6.03 -13.25
N VAL A 40 4.95 -5.73 -12.02
CA VAL A 40 6.30 -5.26 -11.69
C VAL A 40 7.09 -6.27 -10.84
N GLY A 41 6.69 -7.54 -10.85
CA GLY A 41 7.40 -8.61 -10.15
C GLY A 41 7.25 -8.63 -8.62
N CYS A 42 6.25 -7.94 -8.06
CA CYS A 42 6.00 -7.95 -6.63
C CYS A 42 5.28 -9.24 -6.18
N GLU A 43 5.70 -9.77 -5.04
CA GLU A 43 4.96 -10.78 -4.29
C GLU A 43 3.78 -10.14 -3.55
N THR A 44 2.68 -10.88 -3.43
CA THR A 44 1.43 -10.40 -2.84
C THR A 44 0.82 -11.49 -1.97
N ASP A 45 0.60 -11.17 -0.70
CA ASP A 45 -0.27 -11.93 0.20
C ASP A 45 -1.62 -11.22 0.34
N VAL A 46 -2.69 -11.99 0.56
CA VAL A 46 -4.02 -11.44 0.80
C VAL A 46 -4.55 -11.95 2.14
N VAL A 47 -4.99 -11.02 2.97
CA VAL A 47 -5.77 -11.31 4.18
C VAL A 47 -7.16 -10.76 4.02
N THR A 48 -8.17 -11.59 4.28
CA THR A 48 -9.57 -11.17 4.25
C THR A 48 -10.06 -10.88 5.67
N VAL A 49 -10.71 -9.72 5.86
CA VAL A 49 -11.27 -9.26 7.12
C VAL A 49 -12.79 -9.05 7.02
N PRO A 50 -13.55 -9.05 8.14
CA PRO A 50 -15.00 -8.91 8.12
C PRO A 50 -15.52 -7.61 7.48
N GLY A 51 -14.86 -6.47 7.68
CA GLY A 51 -15.30 -5.20 7.11
C GLY A 51 -14.19 -4.14 7.05
N ALA A 52 -14.58 -2.92 6.66
CA ALA A 52 -13.66 -1.80 6.45
C ALA A 52 -12.92 -1.36 7.73
N LEU A 53 -13.54 -1.53 8.90
CA LEU A 53 -12.98 -1.13 10.20
C LEU A 53 -11.77 -1.98 10.60
N GLU A 54 -11.73 -3.26 10.19
CA GLU A 54 -10.61 -4.15 10.51
C GLU A 54 -9.42 -3.94 9.58
N VAL A 55 -9.60 -3.30 8.42
CA VAL A 55 -8.54 -3.06 7.43
C VAL A 55 -7.35 -2.28 8.03
N PRO A 56 -7.53 -1.06 8.59
CA PRO A 56 -6.43 -0.32 9.20
C PRO A 56 -5.81 -1.06 10.40
N VAL A 57 -6.62 -1.82 11.15
CA VAL A 57 -6.15 -2.59 12.31
C VAL A 57 -5.19 -3.69 11.88
N VAL A 58 -5.55 -4.47 10.86
CA VAL A 58 -4.69 -5.54 10.33
C VAL A 58 -3.42 -4.99 9.70
N ILE A 59 -3.49 -3.86 8.98
CA ILE A 59 -2.28 -3.19 8.44
C ILE A 59 -1.34 -2.78 9.58
N ALA A 60 -1.87 -2.16 10.64
CA ALA A 60 -1.08 -1.77 11.80
C ALA A 60 -0.49 -2.97 12.56
N MET A 61 -1.22 -4.09 12.62
CA MET A 61 -0.71 -5.35 13.19
C MET A 61 0.42 -5.92 12.33
N ALA A 62 0.21 -6.04 11.03
CA ALA A 62 1.17 -6.59 10.08
C ALA A 62 2.49 -5.80 10.12
N GLN A 63 2.45 -4.47 10.15
CA GLN A 63 3.64 -3.63 10.24
C GLN A 63 4.53 -3.91 11.45
N ARG A 64 3.97 -4.43 12.55
CA ARG A 64 4.74 -4.74 13.76
C ARG A 64 5.14 -6.21 13.86
N MET A 65 4.44 -7.09 13.14
CA MET A 65 4.47 -8.53 13.38
C MET A 65 4.91 -9.34 12.15
N ALA A 66 5.01 -8.70 10.97
CA ALA A 66 5.32 -9.34 9.71
C ALA A 66 6.21 -8.46 8.83
N GLU A 67 6.90 -9.09 7.89
CA GLU A 67 7.83 -8.45 6.97
C GLU A 67 7.14 -8.16 5.63
N TYR A 68 6.55 -6.97 5.51
CA TYR A 68 6.00 -6.45 4.24
C TYR A 68 6.61 -5.07 3.94
N ASP A 69 6.86 -4.81 2.66
CA ASP A 69 7.36 -3.51 2.20
C ASP A 69 6.26 -2.45 2.11
N GLY A 70 5.02 -2.88 1.89
CA GLY A 70 3.87 -1.99 1.71
C GLY A 70 2.53 -2.72 1.81
N TYR A 71 1.46 -1.92 1.83
CA TYR A 71 0.11 -2.38 2.14
C TYR A 71 -0.90 -1.81 1.17
N ILE A 72 -1.91 -2.60 0.81
CA ILE A 72 -3.05 -2.16 0.00
C ILE A 72 -4.32 -2.40 0.81
N ALA A 73 -5.10 -1.35 1.04
CA ALA A 73 -6.35 -1.39 1.79
C ALA A 73 -7.55 -1.43 0.84
N LEU A 74 -8.36 -2.48 0.90
CA LEU A 74 -9.55 -2.65 0.03
C LEU A 74 -10.81 -2.91 0.86
N ALA A 75 -11.81 -2.06 0.67
CA ALA A 75 -13.17 -2.22 1.19
C ALA A 75 -14.11 -1.28 0.42
N GLU A 76 -15.40 -1.59 0.43
CA GLU A 76 -16.41 -0.58 0.09
C GLU A 76 -16.34 0.60 1.06
N ASP A 77 -16.68 1.79 0.57
CA ASP A 77 -16.82 2.94 1.45
C ASP A 77 -18.16 2.86 2.19
N SER A 78 -18.12 2.23 3.36
CA SER A 78 -19.29 2.04 4.22
C SER A 78 -19.40 3.06 5.35
N ASP A 79 -18.46 4.01 5.46
CA ASP A 79 -18.33 4.90 6.61
C ASP A 79 -18.57 6.36 6.24
N VAL A 80 -19.79 6.84 6.53
CA VAL A 80 -20.20 8.24 6.32
C VAL A 80 -19.27 9.24 7.02
N SER A 81 -18.62 8.83 8.12
CA SER A 81 -17.70 9.70 8.87
C SER A 81 -16.30 9.80 8.26
N GLY A 82 -15.95 8.94 7.30
CA GLY A 82 -14.62 8.88 6.68
C GLY A 82 -13.52 8.49 7.68
N GLY A 83 -13.86 7.83 8.79
CA GLY A 83 -12.92 7.39 9.82
C GLY A 83 -11.92 6.36 9.28
N VAL A 84 -12.35 5.43 8.44
CA VAL A 84 -11.47 4.45 7.79
C VAL A 84 -10.46 5.14 6.87
N TRP A 85 -10.92 6.05 6.01
CA TRP A 85 -10.06 6.86 5.13
C TRP A 85 -8.99 7.64 5.89
N ARG A 86 -9.40 8.29 6.98
CA ARG A 86 -8.48 9.01 7.86
C ARG A 86 -7.46 8.07 8.48
N SER A 87 -7.89 6.88 8.90
CA SER A 87 -6.99 5.89 9.51
C SER A 87 -5.93 5.39 8.53
N ILE A 88 -6.29 5.09 7.27
CA ILE A 88 -5.32 4.70 6.25
C ILE A 88 -4.34 5.84 5.94
N SER A 89 -4.82 7.08 5.87
CA SER A 89 -3.98 8.26 5.70
C SER A 89 -3.00 8.43 6.86
N LEU A 90 -3.46 8.23 8.10
CA LEU A 90 -2.62 8.31 9.30
C LEU A 90 -1.52 7.24 9.29
N LEU A 91 -1.85 6.00 8.89
CA LEU A 91 -0.84 4.95 8.71
C LEU A 91 0.22 5.34 7.67
N GLY A 92 -0.20 5.94 6.55
CA GLY A 92 0.71 6.48 5.53
C GLY A 92 1.63 7.58 6.08
N LEU A 93 1.08 8.53 6.85
CA LEU A 93 1.84 9.60 7.50
C LEU A 93 2.79 9.10 8.60
N GLN A 94 2.50 7.94 9.19
CA GLN A 94 3.40 7.24 10.11
C GLN A 94 4.56 6.52 9.40
N GLY A 95 4.64 6.60 8.07
CA GLY A 95 5.73 6.07 7.26
C GLY A 95 5.46 4.71 6.63
N LEU A 96 4.25 4.16 6.76
CA LEU A 96 3.88 2.93 6.06
C LEU A 96 3.60 3.25 4.59
N CYS A 97 4.04 2.36 3.69
CA CYS A 97 3.75 2.50 2.26
C CYS A 97 2.34 1.99 1.96
N THR A 98 1.31 2.80 2.23
CA THR A 98 -0.10 2.41 2.10
C THR A 98 -0.75 2.92 0.81
N GLY A 99 -1.36 2.00 0.07
CA GLY A 99 -2.27 2.28 -1.03
C GLY A 99 -3.72 2.22 -0.57
N ASN A 100 -4.43 3.35 -0.63
CA ASN A 100 -5.82 3.42 -0.19
C ASN A 100 -6.78 3.10 -1.34
N GLY A 101 -7.49 1.97 -1.23
CA GLY A 101 -8.55 1.55 -2.15
C GLY A 101 -9.93 1.50 -1.51
N ILE A 102 -10.15 2.17 -0.37
CA ILE A 102 -11.47 2.25 0.27
C ILE A 102 -12.41 3.04 -0.64
N GLY A 103 -13.41 2.39 -1.24
CA GLY A 103 -14.32 3.01 -2.23
C GLY A 103 -13.65 3.54 -3.50
N LEU A 104 -12.38 3.20 -3.75
CA LEU A 104 -11.58 3.70 -4.87
C LEU A 104 -11.15 2.59 -5.81
N GLU A 105 -10.55 2.98 -6.94
CA GLU A 105 -10.03 2.04 -7.92
C GLU A 105 -8.84 1.24 -7.33
N PRO A 106 -8.92 -0.11 -7.27
CA PRO A 106 -7.90 -0.95 -6.64
C PRO A 106 -6.55 -0.94 -7.34
N GLY A 107 -6.52 -0.75 -8.66
CA GLY A 107 -5.29 -0.58 -9.44
C GLY A 107 -4.52 0.69 -9.06
N GLN A 108 -5.21 1.79 -8.78
CA GLN A 108 -4.61 3.03 -8.26
C GLN A 108 -4.08 2.85 -6.85
N ALA A 109 -4.80 2.11 -5.98
CA ALA A 109 -4.29 1.78 -4.65
C ALA A 109 -2.98 0.99 -4.73
N ALA A 110 -2.93 -0.05 -5.59
CA ALA A 110 -1.70 -0.80 -5.83
C ALA A 110 -0.58 0.07 -6.40
N PHE A 111 -0.90 0.93 -7.38
CA PHE A 111 0.04 1.87 -7.98
C PHE A 111 0.65 2.83 -6.95
N ALA A 112 -0.17 3.38 -6.06
CA ALA A 112 0.28 4.27 -4.98
C ALA A 112 1.19 3.55 -3.99
N ALA A 113 0.81 2.36 -3.51
CA ALA A 113 1.62 1.56 -2.60
C ALA A 113 3.02 1.29 -3.18
N LEU A 114 3.09 0.85 -4.44
CA LEU A 114 4.35 0.59 -5.14
C LEU A 114 5.24 1.84 -5.23
N HIS A 115 4.65 3.00 -5.55
CA HIS A 115 5.40 4.25 -5.60
C HIS A 115 5.95 4.65 -4.25
N LEU A 116 5.17 4.49 -3.18
CA LEU A 116 5.64 4.77 -1.83
C LEU A 116 6.77 3.83 -1.42
N VAL A 117 6.70 2.54 -1.77
CA VAL A 117 7.81 1.59 -1.56
C VAL A 117 9.06 2.03 -2.28
N ALA A 118 8.95 2.41 -3.56
CA ALA A 118 10.09 2.87 -4.36
C ALA A 118 10.73 4.14 -3.76
N ILE A 119 9.92 5.11 -3.34
CA ILE A 119 10.37 6.35 -2.70
C ILE A 119 11.05 6.04 -1.36
N SER A 120 10.42 5.21 -0.53
CA SER A 120 10.95 4.79 0.77
C SER A 120 12.32 4.14 0.62
N ARG A 121 12.48 3.17 -0.29
CA ARG A 121 13.77 2.52 -0.58
C ARG A 121 14.82 3.50 -1.07
N LYS A 122 14.45 4.41 -1.98
CA LYS A 122 15.36 5.45 -2.49
C LYS A 122 15.87 6.37 -1.38
N TRP A 123 15.03 6.71 -0.41
CA TRP A 123 15.42 7.59 0.71
C TRP A 123 16.18 6.84 1.80
N ALA A 124 15.81 5.60 2.10
CA ALA A 124 16.54 4.74 3.03
C ALA A 124 17.96 4.42 2.53
N ALA A 125 18.15 4.23 1.22
CA ALA A 125 19.47 4.02 0.63
C ALA A 125 20.36 5.27 0.66
N LYS A 126 19.77 6.47 0.80
CA LYS A 126 20.49 7.75 0.89
C LYS A 126 20.90 8.13 2.31
N THR A 127 20.94 7.18 3.26
CA THR A 127 21.42 7.45 4.61
C THR A 127 22.79 8.12 4.56
N LYS A 128 22.82 9.40 4.94
CA LYS A 128 24.07 10.14 5.17
C LYS A 128 24.87 9.32 6.18
N GLY A 129 26.13 9.04 5.88
CA GLY A 129 27.01 8.24 6.73
C GLY A 129 26.81 8.58 8.20
N ILE A 130 26.27 7.63 8.96
CA ILE A 130 26.08 7.74 10.40
C ILE A 130 27.49 7.57 11.00
N GLY A 131 28.27 8.64 10.96
CA GLY A 131 29.51 8.76 11.69
C GLY A 131 29.27 9.68 12.87
N PHE A 132 29.48 9.19 14.09
CA PHE A 132 29.84 10.09 15.17
C PHE A 132 31.20 10.67 14.80
N ARG A 133 31.26 11.98 14.50
CA ARG A 133 32.55 12.68 14.48
C ARG A 133 33.00 12.79 15.93
N ALA A 134 34.11 12.13 16.25
CA ALA A 134 34.93 12.45 17.41
C ALA A 134 35.54 13.86 17.26
#